data_AF-A0A1H7IP71-F1
#
_entry.id   AF-A0A1H7IP71-F1
#
_cell.length_a   1.000
_cell.length_b   1.000
_cell.length_c   1.000
_cell.angle_alpha   90.00
_cell.angle_beta   90.00
_cell.angle_gamma   90.00
#
_symmetry.space_group_name_H-M   'P 1'
#
loop_
_entity.id
_entity.type
_entity.pdbx_description
1 polymer ?
#
loop_
_entity_poly.entity_id
_entity_poly.type
_entity_poly.pdbx_seq_one_letter_code
_entity_poly.pdbx_strand_id
1 'polypeptide(L)'
;MVEKQERDLRRDGLLFLIGVTGLAVLELGTQPASADGVVMLRGFLFGGALGILLSGVFRATDRQALVSTLSLAVGFAVGSVINVF
;
A
#
# COMPACT_ATOMS: atom_id res chain seq x y z
N MET A 1 -12.97 12.57 13.56
CA MET A 1 -12.08 13.73 13.36
C MET A 1 -10.73 13.19 12.95
N VAL A 2 -10.16 13.66 11.83
CA VAL A 2 -8.83 13.20 11.37
C VAL A 2 -7.78 13.96 12.18
N GLU A 3 -7.19 13.31 13.17
CA GLU A 3 -5.99 13.82 13.85
C GLU A 3 -4.82 13.84 12.86
N LYS A 4 -4.48 15.04 12.39
CA LYS A 4 -3.27 15.28 11.61
C LYS A 4 -2.08 15.33 12.56
N GLN A 5 -1.11 14.46 12.32
CA GLN A 5 0.14 14.45 13.08
C GLN A 5 0.96 15.73 12.78
N GLU A 6 1.75 16.18 13.75
CA GLU A 6 2.72 17.26 13.53
C GLU A 6 3.66 16.91 12.38
N ARG A 7 3.96 17.93 11.58
CA ARG A 7 4.52 17.73 10.25
C ARG A 7 6.01 17.40 10.33
N ASP A 8 6.37 16.15 10.10
CA ASP A 8 7.77 15.72 9.97
C ASP A 8 8.09 15.37 8.51
N LEU A 9 8.75 16.31 7.81
CA LEU A 9 9.12 16.14 6.41
C LEU A 9 10.00 14.92 6.14
N ARG A 10 10.85 14.51 7.09
CA ARG A 10 11.75 13.37 6.89
C ARG A 10 10.96 12.07 6.90
N ARG A 11 10.04 11.97 7.86
CA ARG A 11 9.18 10.81 8.02
C ARG A 11 8.17 10.66 6.89
N ASP A 12 7.50 11.75 6.54
CA ASP A 12 6.53 11.78 5.43
C ASP A 12 7.21 11.42 4.10
N GLY A 13 8.41 11.97 3.87
CA GLY A 13 9.22 11.67 2.69
C GLY A 13 9.72 10.22 2.65
N LEU A 14 10.13 9.66 3.79
CA LEU A 14 10.53 8.25 3.90
C LEU A 14 9.37 7.30 3.60
N LEU A 15 8.20 7.53 4.19
CA LEU A 15 7.01 6.71 3.93
C LEU A 15 6.59 6.79 2.46
N PHE A 16 6.64 7.98 1.87
CA PHE A 16 6.39 8.16 0.44
C PHE A 16 7.39 7.39 -0.43
N LEU A 17 8.70 7.51 -0.16
CA LEU A 17 9.74 6.80 -0.90
C LEU A 17 9.64 5.29 -0.75
N ILE A 18 9.32 4.79 0.45
CA ILE A 18 9.11 3.36 0.70
C ILE A 18 7.90 2.85 -0.10
N GLY A 19 6.79 3.60 -0.11
CA GLY A 19 5.61 3.26 -0.90
C GLY A 19 5.90 3.24 -2.40
N VAL A 20 6.57 4.26 -2.93
CA VAL A 20 6.97 4.35 -4.34
C VAL A 20 7.94 3.24 -4.73
N THR A 21 8.92 2.94 -3.87
CA THR A 21 9.87 1.85 -4.13
C THR A 21 9.17 0.49 -4.12
N GLY A 22 8.23 0.26 -3.19
CA GLY A 22 7.43 -0.96 -3.15
C GLY A 22 6.57 -1.13 -4.41
N LEU A 23 5.94 -0.05 -4.87
CA LEU A 23 5.19 -0.01 -6.14
C LEU A 23 6.10 -0.29 -7.34
N ALA A 24 7.25 0.38 -7.43
CA ALA A 24 8.20 0.19 -8.51
C ALA A 24 8.74 -1.25 -8.55
N VAL A 25 9.04 -1.86 -7.40
CA VAL A 25 9.47 -3.27 -7.31
C VAL A 25 8.35 -4.21 -7.73
N LEU A 26 7.09 -3.94 -7.37
CA LEU A 26 5.93 -4.73 -7.81
C LEU A 26 5.63 -4.61 -9.30
N GLU A 27 5.92 -3.46 -9.90
CA GLU A 27 5.66 -3.21 -11.32
C GLU A 27 6.81 -3.73 -12.20
N LEU A 28 8.07 -3.53 -11.78
CA LEU A 28 9.27 -3.98 -12.50
C LEU A 28 9.63 -5.45 -12.25
N GLY A 29 9.30 -5.99 -11.08
CA GLY A 29 9.75 -7.31 -10.63
C GLY A 29 8.85 -8.48 -11.03
N THR A 30 7.63 -8.24 -11.49
CA THR A 30 6.68 -9.33 -11.77
C THR A 30 6.40 -9.48 -13.26
N GLN A 31 6.98 -10.50 -13.87
CA GLN A 31 6.38 -11.15 -15.04
C GLN A 31 4.97 -11.66 -14.65
N PRO A 32 4.01 -11.75 -15.60
CA PRO A 32 2.65 -12.19 -15.29
C PRO A 32 2.68 -13.65 -14.82
N ALA A 33 2.72 -13.83 -13.50
CA ALA A 33 2.65 -15.13 -12.87
C ALA A 33 1.18 -15.56 -12.81
N SER A 34 0.83 -16.54 -13.64
CA SER A 34 -0.50 -17.15 -13.79
C SER A 34 -0.91 -18.08 -12.62
N ALA A 35 -0.34 -17.86 -11.43
CA ALA A 35 -0.65 -18.64 -10.23
C ALA A 35 -1.51 -17.79 -9.28
N ASP A 36 -2.72 -18.27 -8.96
CA ASP A 36 -3.70 -17.57 -8.12
C ASP A 36 -3.13 -17.07 -6.77
N GLY A 37 -2.24 -17.85 -6.15
CA GLY A 37 -1.57 -17.45 -4.91
C GLY A 37 -0.62 -16.25 -5.06
N VAL A 38 0.00 -16.09 -6.23
CA VAL A 38 0.88 -14.96 -6.55
C VAL A 38 0.05 -13.72 -6.87
N VAL A 39 -1.12 -13.88 -7.50
CA VAL A 39 -2.08 -12.80 -7.78
C VAL A 39 -2.59 -12.18 -6.48
N MET A 40 -3.00 -13.02 -5.52
CA MET A 40 -3.46 -12.56 -4.20
C MET A 40 -2.36 -11.83 -3.42
N LEU A 41 -1.15 -12.39 -3.40
CA LEU A 41 -0.01 -11.77 -2.73
C LEU A 41 0.37 -10.43 -3.38
N ARG A 42 0.29 -10.33 -4.71
CA ARG A 42 0.55 -9.11 -5.46
C ARG A 42 -0.48 -8.03 -5.15
N GLY A 43 -1.76 -8.37 -5.11
CA GLY A 43 -2.83 -7.46 -4.68
C GLY A 43 -2.60 -6.96 -3.25
N PHE A 44 -2.27 -7.86 -2.33
CA PHE A 44 -1.96 -7.49 -0.94
C PHE A 44 -0.79 -6.51 -0.83
N LEU A 45 0.33 -6.81 -1.49
CA LEU A 45 1.52 -5.98 -1.48
C LEU A 45 1.28 -4.63 -2.14
N PHE A 46 0.49 -4.60 -3.22
CA PHE A 46 0.10 -3.36 -3.91
C PHE A 46 -0.75 -2.47 -2.99
N GLY A 47 -1.79 -3.02 -2.36
CA GLY A 47 -2.62 -2.26 -1.42
C GLY A 47 -1.82 -1.76 -0.21
N GLY A 48 -0.88 -2.57 0.29
CA GLY A 48 0.03 -2.18 1.36
C GLY A 48 0.97 -1.03 0.98
N ALA A 49 1.62 -1.13 -0.18
CA ALA A 49 2.49 -0.06 -0.69
C ALA A 49 1.72 1.25 -0.91
N LEU A 50 0.50 1.14 -1.44
CA LEU A 50 -0.38 2.29 -1.68
C LEU A 50 -0.86 2.92 -0.37
N GLY A 51 -1.19 2.10 0.64
CA GLY A 51 -1.52 2.57 1.99
C GLY A 51 -0.38 3.34 2.67
N ILE A 52 0.85 2.83 2.57
CA ILE A 52 2.05 3.48 3.10
C ILE A 52 2.32 4.79 2.35
N LEU A 53 2.20 4.80 1.03
CA LEU A 53 2.36 6.00 0.22
C LEU A 53 1.34 7.08 0.61
N LEU A 54 0.06 6.71 0.71
CA LEU A 54 -1.02 7.63 1.11
C LEU A 54 -0.84 8.11 2.55
N SER A 55 -0.28 7.29 3.45
CA SER A 55 -0.02 7.71 4.83
C SER A 55 1.00 8.87 4.91
N GLY A 56 2.06 8.82 4.09
CA GLY A 56 3.04 9.91 3.97
C GLY A 56 2.46 11.17 3.29
N VAL A 57 1.55 11.01 2.32
CA VAL A 57 0.90 12.15 1.64
C VAL A 57 -0.10 12.87 2.55
N PHE A 58 -0.95 12.11 3.26
CA PHE A 58 -2.05 12.65 4.06
C PHE A 58 -1.65 13.03 5.49
N ARG A 59 -0.42 12.71 5.92
CA ARG A 59 0.05 12.91 7.30
C ARG A 59 -0.85 12.21 8.30
N ALA A 60 -1.21 10.97 7.97
CA ALA A 60 -2.03 10.14 8.82
C ALA A 60 -1.26 9.83 10.11
N THR A 61 -1.93 9.88 11.26
CA THR A 61 -1.37 9.38 12.51
C THR A 61 -1.00 7.91 12.37
N ASP A 62 0.00 7.42 13.10
CA ASP A 62 0.48 6.03 13.00
C ASP A 62 -0.63 4.99 13.03
N ARG A 63 -1.60 5.19 13.93
CA ARG A 63 -2.74 4.30 14.06
C ARG A 63 -3.65 4.33 12.83
N GLN A 64 -3.86 5.50 12.22
CA GLN A 64 -4.63 5.64 10.99
C GLN A 64 -3.86 5.09 9.78
N ALA A 65 -2.56 5.36 9.69
CA ALA A 65 -1.68 4.82 8.66
C ALA A 65 -1.73 3.28 8.65
N LEU A 66 -1.62 2.66 9.83
CA LEU A 66 -1.65 1.20 9.97
C LEU A 66 -3.02 0.62 9.60
N VAL A 67 -4.11 1.23 10.09
CA VAL A 67 -5.48 0.79 9.77
C VAL A 67 -5.80 0.95 8.29
N SER A 68 -5.50 2.11 7.70
CA SER A 68 -5.74 2.36 6.27
C SER A 68 -4.88 1.47 5.39
N THR A 69 -3.62 1.23 5.76
CA THR A 69 -2.73 0.32 5.03
C THR A 69 -3.24 -1.12 5.06
N LEU A 70 -3.66 -1.61 6.23
CA LEU A 70 -4.25 -2.94 6.35
C LEU A 70 -5.57 -3.05 5.57
N SER A 71 -6.44 -2.04 5.63
CA SER A 71 -7.69 -2.03 4.86
C SER A 71 -7.45 -2.02 3.35
N LEU A 72 -6.48 -1.25 2.85
CA LEU A 72 -6.12 -1.25 1.43
C LEU A 72 -5.47 -2.58 1.02
N ALA A 73 -4.54 -3.12 1.83
CA ALA A 73 -3.87 -4.39 1.54
C ALA A 73 -4.89 -5.53 1.45
N VAL A 74 -5.80 -5.63 2.42
CA VAL A 74 -6.87 -6.64 2.40
C VAL A 74 -7.85 -6.40 1.25
N GLY A 75 -8.23 -5.14 1.00
CA GLY A 75 -9.14 -4.78 -0.10
C GLY A 75 -8.60 -5.17 -1.47
N PHE A 76 -7.32 -4.88 -1.75
CA PHE A 76 -6.68 -5.26 -3.01
C PHE A 76 -6.39 -6.77 -3.09
N ALA A 77 -6.04 -7.43 -1.98
CA ALA A 77 -5.91 -8.89 -1.95
C ALA A 77 -7.23 -9.58 -2.31
N VAL A 78 -8.34 -9.16 -1.68
CA VAL A 78 -9.68 -9.68 -1.98
C VAL A 78 -10.10 -9.32 -3.41
N GLY A 79 -9.87 -8.09 -3.86
CA GLY A 79 -10.16 -7.69 -5.24
C GLY A 79 -9.41 -8.50 -6.30
N SER A 80 -8.16 -8.86 -6.02
CA SER A 80 -7.33 -9.68 -6.91
C SER A 80 -7.76 -11.16 -6.97
N VAL A 81 -8.39 -11.67 -5.92
CA VAL A 81 -8.97 -13.03 -5.89
C VAL A 81 -10.34 -13.06 -6.54
N ILE A 82 -11.14 -12.01 -6.35
CA ILE A 82 -12.50 -11.94 -6.90
C ILE A 82 -12.48 -11.80 -8.43
N ASN A 83 -11.40 -11.25 -9.00
CA ASN A 83 -11.16 -11.03 -10.43
C ASN A 83 -12.42 -11.20 -11.33
N VAL A 84 -13.35 -10.25 -11.20
CA VAL A 84 -14.53 -10.09 -12.07
C VAL A 84 -14.16 -9.31 -13.36
N PHE A 85 -12.89 -9.30 -13.76
CA PHE A 85 -12.47 -8.76 -15.06
C PHE A 85 -11.42 -9.65 -15.74
#